data_AF-A0A3N5GNU0-F1
#
_entry.id   AF-A0A3N5GNU0-F1
#
_cell.length_a   1.000
_cell.length_b   1.000
_cell.length_c   1.000
_cell.angle_alpha   90.00
_cell.angle_beta   90.00
_cell.angle_gamma   90.00
#
_symmetry.space_group_name_H-M   'P 1'
#
loop_
_entity.id
_entity.type
_entity.pdbx_description
1 polymer ?
#
loop_
_entity_poly.entity_id
_entity_poly.type
_entity_poly.pdbx_seq_one_letter_code
_entity_poly.pdbx_strand_id
1 'polypeptide(L)'
;MTEKPDQGKQAPATSRQRAKGENYNLSGDFHGAVINIKSTILSNDEVKDIENLPPEPGEAPFQGLQYFDEQDAGRFFGRELLVAKIVARLASTRFLAVIGASGSGKSSVVRAGVLPALRSGERLADGGLPPTDSGQWDIRIFTPSAHPLEALAASLTRDSESVSAAAAMRSDLEQDHHALALSARRLLSQTGRKHLLLVIDQFEEIFTQCKQEAER
;
A
#
# COMPACT_ATOMS: atom_id res chain seq x y z
N MET A 1 -37.26 -54.67 43.03
CA MET A 1 -36.44 -54.07 41.97
C MET A 1 -36.68 -52.57 42.04
N THR A 2 -35.61 -51.85 42.32
CA THR A 2 -35.55 -50.45 42.77
C THR A 2 -35.50 -49.48 41.59
N GLU A 3 -36.44 -48.54 41.52
CA GLU A 3 -36.31 -47.32 40.70
C GLU A 3 -36.15 -46.11 41.63
N LYS A 4 -35.06 -45.37 41.42
CA LYS A 4 -34.76 -44.06 42.01
C LYS A 4 -34.88 -43.00 40.90
N PRO A 5 -35.30 -41.75 41.21
CA PRO A 5 -35.55 -40.73 40.22
C PRO A 5 -34.42 -39.69 40.07
N ASP A 6 -34.54 -38.93 38.97
CA ASP A 6 -34.26 -37.50 38.79
C ASP A 6 -32.85 -36.98 38.43
N GLN A 7 -32.91 -35.96 37.55
CA GLN A 7 -31.98 -34.88 37.22
C GLN A 7 -30.84 -35.09 36.21
N GLY A 8 -31.05 -34.46 35.04
CA GLY A 8 -30.26 -33.27 34.75
C GLY A 8 -29.47 -33.27 33.44
N LYS A 9 -29.68 -32.17 32.69
CA LYS A 9 -28.76 -31.47 31.76
C LYS A 9 -29.02 -31.61 30.25
N GLN A 10 -29.81 -30.63 29.79
CA GLN A 10 -29.38 -29.58 28.84
C GLN A 10 -28.60 -30.03 27.60
N ALA A 11 -29.27 -29.91 26.46
CA ALA A 11 -28.64 -29.71 25.16
C ALA A 11 -27.78 -28.43 25.16
N PRO A 12 -26.68 -28.39 24.37
CA PRO A 12 -26.18 -27.15 23.83
C PRO A 12 -26.45 -27.12 22.32
N ALA A 13 -27.34 -26.20 21.93
CA ALA A 13 -27.20 -25.49 20.67
C ALA A 13 -26.11 -24.43 20.86
N THR A 14 -25.20 -24.28 19.89
CA THR A 14 -24.50 -23.02 19.55
C THR A 14 -23.56 -23.31 18.37
N SER A 15 -24.02 -23.02 17.15
CA SER A 15 -23.69 -21.80 16.40
C SER A 15 -22.29 -21.80 15.81
N ARG A 16 -22.19 -22.22 14.54
CA ARG A 16 -21.11 -21.83 13.63
C ARG A 16 -21.16 -20.31 13.45
N GLN A 17 -20.38 -19.57 14.23
CA GLN A 17 -20.16 -18.15 13.95
C GLN A 17 -19.04 -18.00 12.93
N ARG A 18 -19.48 -17.66 11.71
CA ARG A 18 -18.67 -17.23 10.58
C ARG A 18 -17.80 -16.04 10.98
N ALA A 19 -16.57 -16.04 10.47
CA ALA A 19 -15.63 -14.93 10.57
C ALA A 19 -16.30 -13.61 10.16
N LYS A 20 -16.29 -12.66 11.09
CA LYS A 20 -16.75 -11.29 10.87
C LYS A 20 -15.62 -10.56 10.12
N GLY A 21 -15.73 -10.52 8.79
CA GLY A 21 -14.92 -9.60 8.00
C GLY A 21 -15.29 -8.17 8.39
N GLU A 22 -14.30 -7.36 8.75
CA GLU A 22 -14.48 -5.93 8.93
C GLU A 22 -14.88 -5.33 7.57
N ASN A 23 -16.14 -4.91 7.45
CA ASN A 23 -16.63 -4.20 6.28
C ASN A 23 -16.10 -2.76 6.34
N TYR A 24 -15.10 -2.46 5.53
CA TYR A 24 -14.70 -1.08 5.24
C TYR A 24 -15.70 -0.52 4.23
N ASN A 25 -16.54 0.43 4.66
CA ASN A 25 -17.52 1.07 3.78
C ASN A 25 -16.82 2.24 3.06
N LEU A 26 -16.36 2.00 1.83
CA LEU A 26 -15.86 3.05 0.95
C LEU A 26 -17.08 3.78 0.36
N SER A 27 -17.39 4.98 0.85
CA SER A 27 -18.48 5.80 0.31
C SER A 27 -18.04 6.54 -0.96
N GLY A 28 -18.87 6.49 -2.01
CA GLY A 28 -18.63 7.11 -3.32
C GLY A 28 -18.72 6.09 -4.46
N ASP A 29 -18.72 6.55 -5.71
CA ASP A 29 -18.66 5.71 -6.91
C ASP A 29 -17.27 5.07 -7.07
N PHE A 30 -16.93 4.15 -6.16
CA PHE A 30 -15.65 3.45 -6.13
C PHE A 30 -15.53 2.48 -7.30
N HIS A 31 -14.76 2.87 -8.31
CA HIS A 31 -14.40 2.03 -9.45
C HIS A 31 -12.94 1.57 -9.31
N GLY A 32 -12.67 0.66 -8.36
CA GLY A 32 -11.32 0.18 -8.06
C GLY A 32 -11.27 -1.20 -7.42
N ALA A 33 -10.07 -1.66 -7.07
CA ALA A 33 -9.86 -2.88 -6.29
C ALA A 33 -9.33 -2.57 -4.89
N VAL A 34 -9.58 -3.47 -3.92
CA VAL A 34 -9.07 -3.39 -2.55
C VAL A 34 -8.27 -4.65 -2.25
N ILE A 35 -7.06 -4.49 -1.72
CA ILE A 35 -6.24 -5.59 -1.20
C ILE A 35 -6.01 -5.36 0.29
N ASN A 36 -6.33 -6.38 1.10
CA ASN A 36 -6.10 -6.35 2.54
C ASN A 36 -4.82 -7.13 2.90
N ILE A 37 -3.90 -6.48 3.61
CA ILE A 37 -2.67 -7.05 4.14
C ILE A 37 -2.94 -7.65 5.51
N LYS A 38 -3.01 -8.99 5.59
CA LYS A 38 -3.09 -9.73 6.85
C LYS A 38 -1.70 -9.89 7.47
N SER A 39 -1.58 -9.63 8.77
CA SER A 39 -0.39 -10.01 9.54
C SER A 39 -0.31 -11.54 9.63
N THR A 40 0.91 -12.07 9.50
CA THR A 40 1.20 -13.49 9.74
C THR A 40 1.88 -13.57 11.09
N ILE A 41 1.25 -14.19 12.08
CA ILE A 41 1.90 -14.51 13.37
C ILE A 41 2.64 -15.83 13.17
N LEU A 42 3.96 -15.83 13.34
CA LEU A 42 4.76 -17.05 13.37
C LEU A 42 4.61 -17.68 14.76
N SER A 43 4.33 -18.98 14.80
CA SER A 43 4.27 -19.78 16.03
C SER A 43 5.68 -20.09 16.55
N ASN A 44 5.84 -20.13 17.88
CA ASN A 44 7.10 -20.05 18.61
C ASN A 44 8.02 -21.30 18.51
N ASP A 45 7.60 -22.36 17.80
CA ASP A 45 8.22 -23.69 17.92
C ASP A 45 9.50 -23.91 17.08
N GLU A 46 9.96 -22.91 16.31
CA GLU A 46 11.21 -23.00 15.51
C GLU A 46 12.16 -21.80 15.70
N VAL A 47 12.02 -21.04 16.80
CA VAL A 47 12.92 -19.92 17.08
C VAL A 47 14.17 -20.43 17.80
N LYS A 48 15.33 -20.39 17.13
CA LYS A 48 16.62 -20.58 17.81
C LYS A 48 16.92 -19.34 18.64
N ASP A 49 17.22 -19.56 19.91
CA ASP A 49 17.56 -18.51 20.86
C ASP A 49 18.93 -17.91 20.52
N ILE A 50 18.94 -16.68 20.03
CA ILE A 50 20.14 -15.94 19.58
C ILE A 50 20.39 -14.68 20.42
N GLU A 51 19.67 -14.51 21.54
CA GLU A 51 19.73 -13.32 22.40
C GLU A 51 21.14 -12.95 22.90
N ASN A 52 22.06 -13.92 22.97
CA ASN A 52 23.41 -13.73 23.52
C ASN A 52 24.52 -13.86 22.47
N LEU A 53 24.18 -13.94 21.18
CA LEU A 53 25.20 -13.87 20.14
C LEU A 53 25.53 -12.39 19.87
N PRO A 54 26.83 -12.04 19.74
CA PRO A 54 27.17 -10.72 19.22
C PRO A 54 26.50 -10.55 17.85
N PRO A 55 25.94 -9.36 17.54
CA PRO A 55 25.36 -9.13 16.22
C PRO A 55 26.42 -9.40 15.16
N GLU A 56 26.01 -10.08 14.08
CA GLU A 56 26.84 -10.22 12.89
C GLU A 56 27.34 -8.83 12.47
N PRO A 57 28.66 -8.66 12.22
CA PRO A 57 29.19 -7.38 11.77
C PRO A 57 28.50 -6.93 10.47
N GLY A 58 27.87 -5.76 10.50
CA GLY A 58 27.15 -5.21 9.34
C GLY A 58 26.07 -4.22 9.74
N GLU A 59 25.35 -3.69 8.76
CA GLU A 59 24.14 -2.91 9.01
C GLU A 59 23.01 -3.84 9.48
N ALA A 60 22.21 -3.37 10.44
CA ALA A 60 21.10 -4.14 10.97
C ALA A 60 20.15 -4.57 9.83
N PRO A 61 19.84 -5.87 9.68
CA PRO A 61 19.07 -6.38 8.53
C PRO A 61 17.59 -6.01 8.59
N PHE A 62 17.08 -5.60 9.75
CA PHE A 62 15.70 -5.14 9.96
C PHE A 62 15.66 -3.65 10.31
N GLN A 63 14.77 -2.89 9.67
CA GLN A 63 14.65 -1.44 9.81
C GLN A 63 13.77 -1.00 11.02
N GLY A 64 13.41 -1.93 11.91
CA GLY A 64 12.55 -1.64 13.07
C GLY A 64 11.16 -1.15 12.66
N LEU A 65 10.74 0.04 13.15
CA LEU A 65 9.46 0.68 12.79
C LEU A 65 9.52 1.46 11.47
N GLN A 66 10.70 1.64 10.88
CA GLN A 66 10.81 2.25 9.57
C GLN A 66 10.32 1.27 8.49
N TYR A 67 9.68 1.80 7.46
CA TYR A 67 9.35 1.00 6.29
C TYR A 67 10.61 0.71 5.47
N PHE A 68 10.62 -0.41 4.76
CA PHE A 68 11.61 -0.67 3.72
C PHE A 68 11.26 0.18 2.50
N ASP A 69 12.24 0.87 1.94
CA ASP A 69 12.06 1.66 0.71
C ASP A 69 12.59 0.89 -0.52
N GLU A 70 12.47 1.48 -1.70
CA GLU A 70 12.90 0.88 -2.97
C GLU A 70 14.37 0.43 -2.95
N GLN A 71 15.25 1.16 -2.28
CA GLN A 71 16.67 0.81 -2.12
C GLN A 71 16.91 -0.43 -1.24
N ASP A 72 15.95 -0.78 -0.38
CA ASP A 72 16.04 -1.94 0.51
C ASP A 72 15.44 -3.20 -0.12
N ALA A 73 15.05 -3.18 -1.40
CA ALA A 73 14.38 -4.30 -2.07
C ALA A 73 15.13 -5.64 -1.91
N GLY A 74 16.46 -5.61 -1.93
CA GLY A 74 17.31 -6.80 -1.73
C GLY A 74 17.26 -7.40 -0.32
N ARG A 75 16.58 -6.75 0.63
CA ARG A 75 16.36 -7.19 2.01
C ARG A 75 14.88 -7.48 2.30
N PHE A 76 13.99 -7.24 1.35
CA PHE A 76 12.55 -7.38 1.52
C PHE A 76 12.07 -8.78 1.07
N PHE A 77 11.78 -9.66 2.03
CA PHE A 77 11.41 -11.06 1.79
C PHE A 77 10.09 -11.47 2.47
N GLY A 78 9.52 -12.60 2.04
CA GLY A 78 8.35 -13.26 2.64
C GLY A 78 7.00 -12.66 2.22
N ARG A 79 7.00 -11.67 1.32
CA ARG A 79 5.81 -10.99 0.80
C ARG A 79 5.70 -11.03 -0.73
N GLU A 80 6.48 -11.86 -1.39
CA GLU A 80 6.62 -11.93 -2.85
C GLU A 80 5.29 -12.29 -3.53
N LEU A 81 4.52 -13.23 -2.97
CA LEU A 81 3.18 -13.57 -3.49
C LEU A 81 2.15 -12.44 -3.30
N LEU A 82 2.30 -11.61 -2.26
CA LEU A 82 1.44 -10.44 -2.05
C LEU A 82 1.78 -9.35 -3.06
N VAL A 83 3.07 -9.10 -3.28
CA VAL A 83 3.57 -8.20 -4.32
C VAL A 83 3.04 -8.62 -5.68
N ALA A 84 3.16 -9.91 -6.02
CA ALA A 84 2.67 -10.43 -7.30
C ALA A 84 1.17 -10.18 -7.51
N LYS A 85 0.35 -10.41 -6.48
CA LYS A 85 -1.09 -10.11 -6.51
C LYS A 85 -1.38 -8.62 -6.72
N ILE A 86 -0.65 -7.73 -6.05
CA ILE A 86 -0.80 -6.28 -6.21
C ILE A 86 -0.46 -5.86 -7.64
N VAL A 87 0.69 -6.31 -8.15
CA VAL A 87 1.15 -6.03 -9.52
C VAL A 87 0.14 -6.52 -10.56
N ALA A 88 -0.39 -7.74 -10.40
CA ALA A 88 -1.43 -8.28 -11.29
C ALA A 88 -2.71 -7.44 -11.28
N ARG A 89 -3.08 -6.82 -10.13
CA ARG A 89 -4.23 -5.91 -10.08
C ARG A 89 -3.95 -4.57 -10.76
N LEU A 90 -2.75 -4.01 -10.62
CA LEU A 90 -2.35 -2.80 -11.34
C LEU A 90 -2.44 -2.95 -12.86
N ALA A 91 -2.29 -4.18 -13.39
CA ALA A 91 -2.48 -4.45 -14.83
C ALA A 91 -3.94 -4.30 -15.30
N SER A 92 -4.92 -4.40 -14.41
CA SER A 92 -6.35 -4.46 -14.74
C SER A 92 -7.19 -3.34 -14.14
N THR A 93 -6.65 -2.58 -13.19
CA THR A 93 -7.36 -1.48 -12.52
C THR A 93 -6.55 -0.19 -12.54
N ARG A 94 -7.22 0.94 -12.74
CA ARG A 94 -6.60 2.29 -12.67
C ARG A 94 -6.52 2.84 -11.25
N PHE A 95 -7.18 2.18 -10.30
CA PHE A 95 -7.18 2.53 -8.89
C PHE A 95 -7.11 1.25 -8.06
N LEU A 96 -6.24 1.25 -7.04
CA LEU A 96 -6.04 0.13 -6.13
C LEU A 96 -5.77 0.65 -4.72
N ALA A 97 -6.64 0.32 -3.77
CA ALA A 97 -6.42 0.60 -2.36
C ALA A 97 -5.71 -0.58 -1.68
N VAL A 98 -4.64 -0.29 -0.94
CA VAL A 98 -3.92 -1.25 -0.10
C VAL A 98 -4.23 -0.93 1.35
N ILE A 99 -5.02 -1.78 2.01
CA ILE A 99 -5.53 -1.57 3.37
C ILE A 99 -4.94 -2.64 4.30
N GLY A 100 -4.76 -2.33 5.56
CA GLY A 100 -4.21 -3.23 6.55
C GLY A 100 -3.89 -2.49 7.85
N ALA A 101 -3.78 -3.25 8.94
CA ALA A 101 -3.49 -2.70 10.27
C ALA A 101 -2.26 -1.79 10.27
N SER A 102 -2.20 -0.84 11.20
CA SER A 102 -0.98 -0.05 11.42
C SER A 102 0.20 -0.98 11.69
N GLY A 103 1.37 -0.68 11.12
CA GLY A 103 2.56 -1.54 11.22
C GLY A 103 2.51 -2.85 10.43
N SER A 104 1.46 -3.15 9.65
CA SER A 104 1.40 -4.36 8.82
C SER A 104 2.38 -4.39 7.62
N GLY A 105 3.14 -3.30 7.43
CA GLY A 105 4.13 -3.18 6.36
C GLY A 105 3.57 -2.76 5.00
N LYS A 106 2.43 -2.04 4.96
CA LYS A 106 1.81 -1.59 3.69
C LYS A 106 2.77 -0.77 2.83
N SER A 107 3.37 0.26 3.42
CA SER A 107 4.35 1.11 2.75
C SER A 107 5.56 0.30 2.28
N SER A 108 6.08 -0.62 3.11
CA SER A 108 7.16 -1.53 2.72
C SER A 108 6.79 -2.43 1.53
N VAL A 109 5.59 -3.04 1.55
CA VAL A 109 5.11 -3.89 0.45
C VAL A 109 5.03 -3.11 -0.85
N VAL A 110 4.53 -1.88 -0.81
CA VAL A 110 4.44 -1.04 -2.01
C VAL A 110 5.84 -0.61 -2.45
N ARG A 111 6.63 -0.01 -1.57
CA ARG A 111 7.89 0.67 -1.92
C ARG A 111 9.06 -0.28 -2.16
N ALA A 112 9.26 -1.28 -1.30
CA ALA A 112 10.35 -2.26 -1.42
C ALA A 112 9.95 -3.54 -2.18
N GLY A 113 8.65 -3.73 -2.44
CA GLY A 113 8.15 -4.90 -3.18
C GLY A 113 7.61 -4.55 -4.56
N VAL A 114 6.50 -3.81 -4.60
CA VAL A 114 5.77 -3.53 -5.84
C VAL A 114 6.56 -2.64 -6.79
N LEU A 115 7.16 -1.56 -6.31
CA LEU A 115 7.90 -0.64 -7.18
C LEU A 115 9.12 -1.31 -7.83
N PRO A 116 10.00 -2.01 -7.09
CA PRO A 116 11.08 -2.81 -7.68
C PRO A 116 10.58 -3.83 -8.70
N ALA A 117 9.48 -4.53 -8.41
CA ALA A 117 8.90 -5.51 -9.32
C ALA A 117 8.38 -4.88 -10.62
N LEU A 118 7.78 -3.69 -10.56
CA LEU A 118 7.38 -2.93 -11.75
C LEU A 118 8.62 -2.46 -12.54
N ARG A 119 9.66 -1.99 -11.85
CA ARG A 119 10.90 -1.50 -12.49
C ARG A 119 11.69 -2.60 -13.18
N SER A 120 11.83 -3.76 -12.56
CA SER A 120 12.62 -4.87 -13.12
C SER A 120 11.94 -5.49 -14.34
N GLY A 121 10.61 -5.56 -14.35
CA GLY A 121 9.87 -6.27 -15.40
C GLY A 121 10.09 -7.79 -15.39
N GLU A 122 10.68 -8.32 -14.32
CA GLU A 122 11.03 -9.73 -14.17
C GLU A 122 9.83 -10.59 -13.73
N ARG A 123 9.98 -11.91 -13.85
CA ARG A 123 8.93 -12.85 -13.43
C ARG A 123 8.68 -12.77 -11.93
N LEU A 124 7.41 -12.68 -11.56
CA LEU A 124 6.94 -12.60 -10.18
C LEU A 124 6.89 -13.99 -9.53
N ALA A 125 6.75 -14.03 -8.20
CA ALA A 125 6.74 -15.28 -7.44
C ALA A 125 5.56 -16.22 -7.73
N ASP A 126 4.46 -15.72 -8.30
CA ASP A 126 3.35 -16.54 -8.78
C ASP A 126 3.50 -17.00 -10.24
N GLY A 127 4.65 -16.71 -10.86
CA GLY A 127 4.94 -16.99 -12.25
C GLY A 127 4.39 -15.95 -13.23
N GLY A 128 3.66 -14.94 -12.77
CA GLY A 128 3.16 -13.84 -13.60
C GLY A 128 4.28 -12.90 -14.08
N LEU A 129 3.93 -12.02 -15.01
CA LEU A 129 4.78 -10.89 -15.42
C LEU A 129 4.13 -9.58 -14.98
N PRO A 130 4.91 -8.56 -14.62
CA PRO A 130 4.44 -7.20 -14.48
C PRO A 130 3.76 -6.70 -15.78
N PRO A 131 2.95 -5.62 -15.69
CA PRO A 131 2.43 -4.96 -16.88
C PRO A 131 3.53 -4.72 -17.91
N THR A 132 3.23 -4.94 -19.19
CA THR A 132 4.18 -4.64 -20.27
C THR A 132 4.63 -3.19 -20.14
N ASP A 133 5.94 -2.94 -20.30
CA ASP A 133 6.58 -1.63 -20.15
C ASP A 133 6.51 -0.96 -18.77
N SER A 134 6.11 -1.68 -17.70
CA SER A 134 6.09 -1.15 -16.33
C SER A 134 7.41 -0.55 -15.86
N GLY A 135 8.54 -1.02 -16.40
CA GLY A 135 9.86 -0.47 -16.12
C GLY A 135 10.05 0.98 -16.56
N GLN A 136 9.23 1.46 -17.48
CA GLN A 136 9.28 2.82 -18.04
C GLN A 136 8.15 3.72 -17.55
N TRP A 137 7.34 3.25 -16.60
CA TRP A 137 6.28 4.07 -16.02
C TRP A 137 6.89 5.25 -15.25
N ASP A 138 6.20 6.38 -15.30
CA ASP A 138 6.50 7.49 -14.41
C ASP A 138 5.89 7.16 -13.05
N ILE A 139 6.72 6.94 -12.03
CA ILE A 139 6.25 6.54 -10.70
C ILE A 139 6.49 7.71 -9.75
N ARG A 140 5.41 8.22 -9.18
CA ARG A 140 5.44 9.29 -8.17
C ARG A 140 4.86 8.77 -6.87
N ILE A 141 5.56 9.06 -5.78
CA ILE A 141 5.13 8.73 -4.43
C ILE A 141 5.00 10.05 -3.66
N PHE A 142 3.94 10.20 -2.89
CA PHE A 142 3.83 11.28 -1.93
C PHE A 142 2.98 10.88 -0.75
N THR A 143 3.14 11.62 0.34
CA THR A 143 2.34 11.52 1.55
C THR A 143 1.50 12.80 1.65
N PRO A 144 0.16 12.72 1.75
CA PRO A 144 -0.71 13.91 1.73
C PRO A 144 -0.42 14.92 2.83
N SER A 145 -0.10 14.49 4.05
CA SER A 145 0.08 15.35 5.22
C SER A 145 -1.12 16.29 5.46
N ALA A 146 -0.89 17.47 6.04
CA ALA A 146 -1.94 18.46 6.29
C ALA A 146 -2.40 19.22 5.03
N HIS A 147 -1.61 19.20 3.94
CA HIS A 147 -1.84 19.95 2.70
C HIS A 147 -1.76 19.04 1.46
N PRO A 148 -2.78 18.20 1.19
CA PRO A 148 -2.75 17.19 0.13
C PRO A 148 -2.46 17.76 -1.26
N LEU A 149 -3.04 18.92 -1.62
CA LEU A 149 -2.83 19.54 -2.93
C LEU A 149 -1.41 20.05 -3.09
N GLU A 150 -0.79 20.56 -2.02
CA GLU A 150 0.61 20.98 -2.03
C GLU A 150 1.56 19.78 -2.19
N ALA A 151 1.31 18.70 -1.45
CA ALA A 151 2.10 17.48 -1.56
C ALA A 151 2.00 16.83 -2.95
N LEU A 152 0.79 16.82 -3.54
CA LEU A 152 0.57 16.34 -4.90
C LEU A 152 1.26 17.24 -5.94
N ALA A 153 1.10 18.56 -5.83
CA ALA A 153 1.74 19.52 -6.73
C ALA A 153 3.27 19.37 -6.71
N ALA A 154 3.86 19.32 -5.52
CA ALA A 154 5.30 19.10 -5.36
C ALA A 154 5.75 17.77 -6.00
N SER A 155 4.97 16.71 -5.86
CA SER A 155 5.26 15.40 -6.46
C SER A 155 5.21 15.43 -8.00
N LEU A 156 4.26 16.17 -8.59
CA LEU A 156 4.13 16.31 -10.05
C LEU A 156 5.23 17.20 -10.65
N THR A 157 5.68 18.21 -9.92
CA THR A 157 6.67 19.20 -10.40
C THR A 157 8.09 18.95 -9.91
N ARG A 158 8.40 17.81 -9.28
CA ARG A 158 9.74 17.51 -8.73
C ARG A 158 10.90 17.64 -9.73
N ASP A 159 10.63 17.45 -11.02
CA ASP A 159 11.64 17.51 -12.08
C ASP A 159 11.72 18.92 -12.72
N SER A 160 10.95 19.89 -12.22
CA SER A 160 11.00 21.30 -12.62
C SER A 160 12.08 22.04 -11.82
N GLU A 161 12.91 22.83 -12.51
CA GLU A 161 13.91 23.70 -11.87
C GLU A 161 13.29 24.91 -11.15
N SER A 162 12.00 25.19 -11.39
CA SER A 162 11.30 26.33 -10.80
C SER A 162 10.51 25.96 -9.54
N VAL A 163 10.81 26.63 -8.43
CA VAL A 163 10.04 26.56 -7.18
C VAL A 163 8.61 27.09 -7.38
N SER A 164 8.40 28.08 -8.25
CA SER A 164 7.06 28.61 -8.52
C SER A 164 6.15 27.64 -9.26
N ALA A 165 6.72 26.60 -9.90
CA ALA A 165 5.94 25.59 -10.60
C ALA A 165 5.03 24.80 -9.65
N ALA A 166 5.50 24.46 -8.45
CA ALA A 166 4.70 23.76 -7.45
C ALA A 166 3.53 24.63 -6.96
N ALA A 167 3.76 25.93 -6.73
CA ALA A 167 2.73 26.86 -6.30
C ALA A 167 1.66 27.08 -7.39
N ALA A 168 2.08 27.24 -8.65
CA ALA A 168 1.15 27.34 -9.78
C ALA A 168 0.34 26.06 -9.95
N MET A 169 1.01 24.89 -9.92
CA MET A 169 0.35 23.58 -10.00
C MET A 169 -0.67 23.38 -8.88
N ARG A 170 -0.35 23.80 -7.64
CA ARG A 170 -1.31 23.77 -6.52
C ARG A 170 -2.53 24.63 -6.80
N SER A 171 -2.33 25.86 -7.27
CA SER A 171 -3.42 26.78 -7.63
C SER A 171 -4.31 26.19 -8.74
N ASP A 172 -3.71 25.55 -9.75
CA ASP A 172 -4.45 24.90 -10.83
C ASP A 172 -5.28 23.71 -10.31
N LEU A 173 -4.71 22.88 -9.43
CA LEU A 173 -5.42 21.75 -8.80
C LEU A 173 -6.60 22.19 -7.94
N GLU A 174 -6.48 23.33 -7.26
CA GLU A 174 -7.52 23.89 -6.40
C GLU A 174 -8.70 24.46 -7.23
N GLN A 175 -8.41 25.00 -8.43
CA GLN A 175 -9.41 25.68 -9.26
C GLN A 175 -10.06 24.77 -10.30
N ASP A 176 -9.38 23.72 -10.76
CA ASP A 176 -9.85 22.85 -11.83
C ASP A 176 -9.59 21.36 -11.53
N HIS A 177 -10.67 20.59 -11.38
CA HIS A 177 -10.60 19.13 -11.20
C HIS A 177 -9.93 18.39 -12.37
N HIS A 178 -9.86 18.98 -13.56
CA HIS A 178 -9.16 18.41 -14.71
C HIS A 178 -7.65 18.70 -14.71
N ALA A 179 -7.16 19.60 -13.85
CA ALA A 179 -5.74 20.00 -13.81
C ALA A 179 -4.79 18.82 -13.57
N LEU A 180 -5.20 17.84 -12.75
CA LEU A 180 -4.42 16.62 -12.53
C LEU A 180 -4.25 15.82 -13.84
N ALA A 181 -5.34 15.60 -14.58
CA ALA A 181 -5.31 14.83 -15.82
C ALA A 181 -4.50 15.55 -16.91
N LEU A 182 -4.65 16.87 -17.02
CA LEU A 182 -3.88 17.70 -17.96
C LEU A 182 -2.38 17.67 -17.62
N SER A 183 -2.04 17.79 -16.35
CA SER A 183 -0.65 17.81 -15.88
C SER A 183 0.01 16.44 -16.01
N ALA A 184 -0.72 15.36 -15.72
CA ALA A 184 -0.25 14.00 -15.99
C ALA A 184 0.04 13.78 -17.48
N ARG A 185 -0.86 14.21 -18.38
CA ARG A 185 -0.65 14.11 -19.84
C ARG A 185 0.57 14.91 -20.30
N ARG A 186 0.74 16.13 -19.78
CA ARG A 186 1.89 16.98 -20.07
C ARG A 186 3.19 16.31 -19.62
N LEU A 187 3.22 15.79 -18.40
CA LEU A 187 4.36 15.10 -17.82
C LEU A 187 4.77 13.88 -18.65
N LEU A 188 3.80 13.03 -19.01
CA LEU A 188 4.03 11.85 -19.83
C LEU A 188 4.56 12.23 -21.23
N SER A 189 4.02 13.29 -21.83
CA SER A 189 4.48 13.79 -23.13
C SER A 189 5.92 14.33 -23.06
N GLN A 190 6.29 15.03 -21.99
CA GLN A 190 7.64 15.58 -21.80
C GLN A 190 8.68 14.50 -21.54
N THR A 191 8.32 13.47 -20.77
CA THR A 191 9.21 12.36 -20.41
C THR A 191 9.25 11.25 -21.46
N GLY A 192 8.35 11.27 -22.45
CA GLY A 192 8.18 10.20 -23.43
C GLY A 192 7.62 8.90 -22.83
N ARG A 193 7.08 8.95 -21.61
CA ARG A 193 6.51 7.80 -20.90
C ARG A 193 5.04 7.63 -21.26
N LYS A 194 4.53 6.40 -21.16
CA LYS A 194 3.14 6.09 -21.52
C LYS A 194 2.18 6.06 -20.34
N HIS A 195 2.69 5.80 -19.14
CA HIS A 195 1.90 5.55 -17.94
C HIS A 195 2.47 6.30 -16.75
N LEU A 196 1.58 6.83 -15.92
CA LEU A 196 1.89 7.45 -14.63
C LEU A 196 1.25 6.59 -13.54
N LEU A 197 2.06 6.15 -12.58
CA LEU A 197 1.61 5.52 -11.34
C LEU A 197 1.79 6.53 -10.19
N LEU A 198 0.67 6.97 -9.63
CA LEU A 198 0.65 7.78 -8.42
C LEU A 198 0.44 6.85 -7.21
N VAL A 199 1.43 6.81 -6.31
CA VAL A 199 1.36 6.14 -5.02
C VAL A 199 1.09 7.19 -3.95
N ILE A 200 -0.05 7.08 -3.30
CA ILE A 200 -0.42 7.94 -2.17
C ILE A 200 -0.18 7.12 -0.89
N ASP A 201 0.97 7.32 -0.26
CA ASP A 201 1.31 6.64 0.98
C ASP A 201 0.65 7.36 2.16
N GLN A 202 0.18 6.60 3.14
CA GLN A 202 -0.62 7.10 4.27
C GLN A 202 -1.83 7.96 3.83
N PHE A 203 -2.63 7.47 2.87
CA PHE A 203 -3.84 8.14 2.39
C PHE A 203 -4.81 8.56 3.52
N GLU A 204 -4.83 7.82 4.63
CA GLU A 204 -5.62 8.14 5.82
C GLU A 204 -5.30 9.52 6.44
N GLU A 205 -4.14 10.11 6.12
CA GLU A 205 -3.77 11.47 6.57
C GLU A 205 -4.70 12.55 6.04
N ILE A 206 -5.33 12.33 4.88
CA ILE A 206 -6.34 13.26 4.33
C ILE A 206 -7.53 13.43 5.29
N PHE A 207 -7.91 12.36 6.00
CA PHE A 207 -9.04 12.42 6.94
C PHE A 207 -8.63 12.80 8.36
N THR A 208 -7.36 12.61 8.71
CA THR A 208 -6.88 12.79 10.09
C THR A 208 -6.09 14.08 10.29
N GLN A 209 -5.42 14.60 9.26
CA GLN A 209 -4.54 15.77 9.33
C GLN A 209 -5.05 16.96 8.52
N CYS A 210 -5.71 16.74 7.38
CA CYS A 210 -6.21 17.84 6.54
C CYS A 210 -7.45 18.51 7.15
N LYS A 211 -7.34 19.80 7.45
CA LYS A 211 -8.42 20.60 8.05
C LYS A 211 -9.33 21.29 7.03
N GLN A 212 -8.89 21.44 5.79
CA GLN A 212 -9.65 22.12 4.74
C GLN A 212 -10.44 21.11 3.92
N GLU A 213 -11.77 21.24 3.90
CA GLU A 213 -12.63 20.30 3.18
C GLU A 213 -12.45 20.39 1.66
N ALA A 214 -12.14 21.57 1.13
CA ALA A 214 -11.88 21.76 -0.30
C ALA A 214 -10.62 21.06 -0.81
N GLU A 215 -9.66 20.74 0.08
CA GLU A 215 -8.44 20.00 -0.27
C GLU A 215 -8.60 18.47 -0.18
N ARG A 216 -9.71 17.97 0.39
CA ARG A 216 -9.98 16.53 0.55
C ARG A 216 -10.63 15.92 -0.68
#